data_AF-A0A832AWJ7-F1
#
_entry.id   AF-A0A832AWJ7-F1
#
_cell.length_a   1.000
_cell.length_b   1.000
_cell.length_c   1.000
_cell.angle_alpha   90.00
_cell.angle_beta   90.00
_cell.angle_gamma   90.00
#
_symmetry.space_group_name_H-M   'P 1'
#
loop_
_entity.id
_entity.type
_entity.pdbx_description
1 polymer ?
#
loop_
_entity_poly.entity_id
_entity_poly.type
_entity_poly.pdbx_seq_one_letter_code
_entity_poly.pdbx_strand_id
1 'polypeptide(L)'
;MQSRGSASSFGSSARKTEGRDASVDEVLAAFRGGRVGDPSPTGGRAWEGVIRRYRDLLPVSDTTPVVTLNEGGTPLLHAPRLSERAGADVFLKIEGANPTGSFKDRGMTLAISKALEEGARAVVCASTGNTSASAAAYA
;
A
#
# COMPACT_ATOMS: atom_id res chain seq x y z
N MET A 1 37.30 36.93 45.26
CA MET A 1 35.88 37.29 45.09
C MET A 1 35.46 36.82 43.71
N GLN A 2 34.50 35.91 43.65
CA GLN A 2 34.07 35.16 42.47
C GLN A 2 33.46 36.08 41.39
N SER A 3 33.62 35.76 40.10
CA SER A 3 32.50 35.30 39.24
C SER A 3 32.81 35.34 37.72
N ARG A 4 32.55 34.19 37.08
CA ARG A 4 31.79 33.93 35.82
C ARG A 4 32.16 34.79 34.59
N GLY A 5 32.62 34.27 33.45
CA GLY A 5 32.10 33.12 32.69
C GLY A 5 31.10 33.61 31.63
N SER A 6 31.56 34.05 30.45
CA SER A 6 30.69 34.42 29.32
C SER A 6 30.72 33.34 28.24
N ALA A 7 29.72 32.46 28.25
CA ALA A 7 29.47 31.50 27.18
C ALA A 7 28.46 32.08 26.17
N SER A 8 28.92 32.17 24.92
CA SER A 8 28.18 32.00 23.65
C SER A 8 26.67 32.24 23.63
N SER A 9 26.24 33.32 22.96
CA SER A 9 24.87 33.45 22.42
C SER A 9 24.84 32.98 20.96
N PHE A 10 24.45 31.73 20.71
CA PHE A 10 23.96 31.30 19.40
C PHE A 10 22.44 31.17 19.49
N GLY A 11 21.74 32.26 19.17
CA GLY A 11 20.30 32.26 19.00
C GLY A 11 19.94 31.76 17.60
N SER A 12 19.59 30.48 17.47
CA SER A 12 18.85 29.99 16.31
C SER A 12 17.39 29.81 16.72
N SER A 13 16.58 30.80 16.34
CA SER A 13 15.12 30.74 16.40
C SER A 13 14.64 29.61 15.47
N ALA A 14 14.44 28.42 16.01
CA ALA A 14 13.70 27.37 15.35
C ALA A 14 12.23 27.80 15.31
N ARG A 15 11.77 28.28 14.14
CA ARG A 15 10.34 28.46 13.88
C ARG A 15 9.66 27.10 14.07
N LYS A 16 8.75 27.01 15.04
CA LYS A 16 7.74 25.95 15.08
C LYS A 16 6.90 26.10 13.82
N THR A 17 7.16 25.27 12.82
CA THR A 17 6.18 25.05 11.76
C THR A 17 5.02 24.30 12.41
N GLU A 18 3.90 24.97 12.61
CA GLU A 18 2.64 24.31 12.95
C GLU A 18 2.28 23.37 11.79
N GLY A 19 2.71 22.11 11.93
CA GLY A 19 2.34 21.04 11.02
C GLY A 19 0.84 20.84 11.15
N ARG A 20 0.08 21.21 10.12
CA ARG A 20 -1.33 20.89 10.03
C ARG A 20 -1.45 19.37 9.96
N ASP A 21 -2.06 18.79 10.97
CA ASP A 21 -2.31 17.36 11.05
C ASP A 21 -3.21 16.93 9.89
N ALA A 22 -2.80 15.91 9.15
CA ALA A 22 -3.73 15.22 8.28
C ALA A 22 -4.84 14.66 9.17
N SER A 23 -6.06 15.18 9.03
CA SER A 23 -7.15 14.78 9.90
C SER A 23 -7.44 13.28 9.70
N VAL A 24 -7.97 12.62 10.72
CA VAL A 24 -8.46 11.24 10.56
C VAL A 24 -9.44 11.17 9.39
N ASP A 25 -10.18 12.23 9.13
CA ASP A 25 -11.06 12.35 7.97
C ASP A 25 -10.32 12.42 6.63
N GLU A 26 -9.12 12.99 6.53
CA GLU A 26 -8.28 12.97 5.32
C GLU A 26 -7.68 11.57 5.08
N VAL A 27 -7.27 10.88 6.15
CA VAL A 27 -6.83 9.48 6.09
C VAL A 27 -7.99 8.57 5.71
N LEU A 28 -9.15 8.75 6.34
CA LEU A 28 -10.38 8.04 6.00
C LEU A 28 -10.90 8.43 4.62
N ALA A 29 -10.67 9.64 4.14
CA ALA A 29 -10.96 10.05 2.78
C ALA A 29 -9.97 9.44 1.79
N ALA A 30 -8.74 9.09 2.18
CA ALA A 30 -7.88 8.24 1.34
C ALA A 30 -8.42 6.79 1.29
N PHE A 31 -9.02 6.29 2.38
CA PHE A 31 -9.68 4.98 2.42
C PHE A 31 -11.04 4.95 1.68
N ARG A 32 -11.84 6.01 1.78
CA ARG A 32 -13.18 6.16 1.16
C ARG A 32 -13.10 6.75 -0.25
N GLY A 33 -12.03 7.51 -0.52
CA GLY A 33 -11.73 8.22 -1.76
C GLY A 33 -10.71 7.51 -2.63
N GLY A 34 -10.35 6.27 -2.29
CA GLY A 34 -10.06 5.25 -3.29
C GLY A 34 -11.31 4.99 -4.15
N ARG A 35 -11.79 6.01 -4.87
CA ARG A 35 -12.50 5.74 -6.10
C ARG A 35 -11.52 4.93 -6.93
N VAL A 36 -12.00 3.83 -7.49
CA VAL A 36 -11.42 3.28 -8.70
C VAL A 36 -11.13 4.48 -9.64
N GLY A 37 -9.85 4.86 -9.80
CA GLY A 37 -9.46 5.96 -10.70
C GLY A 37 -8.73 7.18 -10.11
N ASP A 38 -8.05 7.12 -8.96
CA ASP A 38 -6.97 8.11 -8.70
C ASP A 38 -5.96 8.03 -9.87
N PRO A 39 -5.68 9.12 -10.61
CA PRO A 39 -4.93 9.04 -11.86
C PRO A 39 -3.56 8.46 -11.57
N SER A 40 -3.32 7.26 -12.11
CA SER A 40 -1.98 6.71 -12.18
C SER A 40 -1.07 7.75 -12.86
N PRO A 41 0.23 7.83 -12.50
CA PRO A 41 1.17 8.76 -13.12
C PRO A 41 1.41 8.53 -14.63
N THR A 42 0.63 7.63 -15.24
CA THR A 42 0.52 7.35 -16.67
C THR A 42 -0.93 7.54 -17.10
N GLY A 43 -1.21 8.40 -18.07
CA GLY A 43 -2.57 8.81 -18.45
C GLY A 43 -3.61 7.69 -18.57
N GLY A 44 -4.71 7.82 -17.80
CA GLY A 44 -6.07 7.51 -18.26
C GLY A 44 -6.55 6.07 -18.35
N ARG A 45 -5.89 5.07 -17.75
CA ARG A 45 -6.46 3.70 -17.65
C ARG A 45 -6.88 3.35 -16.23
N ALA A 46 -8.08 2.77 -16.10
CA ALA A 46 -8.55 2.22 -14.83
C ALA A 46 -7.60 1.10 -14.35
N TRP A 47 -7.50 0.92 -13.03
CA TRP A 47 -6.70 -0.17 -12.46
C TRP A 47 -7.40 -1.51 -12.68
N GLU A 48 -6.72 -2.46 -13.34
CA GLU A 48 -7.33 -3.74 -13.78
C GLU A 48 -6.78 -4.98 -13.04
N GLY A 49 -6.05 -4.79 -11.93
CA GLY A 49 -5.45 -5.87 -11.14
C GLY A 49 -3.95 -6.08 -11.39
N VAL A 50 -3.29 -6.82 -10.49
CA VAL A 50 -1.84 -7.02 -10.50
C VAL A 50 -1.38 -7.74 -11.76
N ILE A 51 -2.05 -8.84 -12.13
CA ILE A 51 -1.63 -9.67 -13.26
C ILE A 51 -1.70 -8.89 -14.57
N ARG A 52 -2.78 -8.14 -14.81
CA ARG A 52 -2.91 -7.37 -16.06
C ARG A 52 -1.88 -6.25 -16.14
N ARG A 53 -1.59 -5.58 -15.02
CA ARG A 53 -0.63 -4.46 -15.01
C ARG A 53 0.82 -4.89 -15.19
N TYR A 54 1.19 -6.04 -14.62
CA TYR A 54 2.58 -6.52 -14.53
C TYR A 54 2.78 -7.86 -15.22
N ARG A 55 1.95 -8.19 -16.21
CA ARG A 55 1.94 -9.48 -16.91
C ARG A 55 3.34 -9.91 -17.35
N ASP A 56 4.10 -8.99 -17.94
CA ASP A 56 5.44 -9.26 -18.49
C ASP A 56 6.48 -9.63 -17.43
N LEU A 57 6.18 -9.40 -16.14
CA LEU A 57 7.07 -9.70 -15.00
C LEU A 57 6.62 -10.95 -14.23
N LEU A 58 5.51 -11.57 -14.63
CA LEU A 58 4.88 -12.67 -13.90
C LEU A 58 4.92 -13.96 -14.72
N PRO A 59 4.93 -15.15 -14.07
CA PRO A 59 4.99 -16.44 -14.74
C PRO A 59 3.63 -16.86 -15.33
N VAL A 60 3.04 -16.01 -16.18
CA VAL A 60 1.73 -16.20 -16.82
C VAL A 60 1.89 -16.24 -18.35
N SER A 61 1.15 -17.14 -19.00
CA SER A 61 1.03 -17.26 -20.45
C SER A 61 -0.12 -16.41 -20.98
N ASP A 62 -0.18 -16.16 -22.29
CA ASP A 62 -1.32 -15.48 -22.93
C ASP A 62 -2.67 -16.17 -22.67
N THR A 63 -2.61 -17.48 -22.39
CA THR A 63 -3.77 -18.31 -22.09
C THR A 63 -4.06 -18.46 -20.59
N THR A 64 -3.21 -17.94 -19.70
CA THR A 64 -3.47 -18.01 -18.26
C THR A 64 -4.76 -17.27 -17.93
N PRO A 65 -5.79 -17.93 -17.35
CA PRO A 65 -7.00 -17.27 -16.90
C PRO A 65 -6.65 -16.27 -15.80
N VAL A 66 -7.15 -15.04 -15.90
CA VAL A 66 -6.87 -13.99 -14.91
C VAL A 66 -8.04 -13.88 -13.95
N VAL A 67 -7.86 -14.41 -12.74
CA VAL A 67 -8.77 -14.19 -11.60
C VAL A 67 -8.30 -12.96 -10.86
N THR A 68 -9.13 -11.92 -10.77
CA THR A 68 -8.77 -10.67 -10.11
C THR A 68 -9.97 -10.06 -9.41
N LEU A 69 -9.70 -9.41 -8.28
CA LEU A 69 -10.65 -8.54 -7.57
C LEU A 69 -10.19 -7.07 -7.65
N ASN A 70 -9.38 -6.75 -8.67
CA ASN A 70 -8.70 -5.47 -8.86
C ASN A 70 -7.73 -5.13 -7.72
N GLU A 71 -7.09 -6.15 -7.14
CA GLU A 71 -6.06 -6.02 -6.12
C GLU A 71 -4.83 -5.27 -6.61
N GLY A 72 -4.04 -4.74 -5.67
CA GLY A 72 -2.93 -3.85 -5.97
C GLY A 72 -3.38 -2.40 -6.15
N GLY A 73 -2.59 -1.59 -6.84
CA GLY A 73 -2.91 -0.16 -7.04
C GLY A 73 -3.07 0.66 -5.75
N THR A 74 -2.66 0.12 -4.60
CA THR A 74 -2.95 0.70 -3.28
C THR A 74 -2.24 2.04 -3.03
N PRO A 75 -2.79 2.92 -2.18
CA PRO A 75 -2.19 4.22 -1.88
C PRO A 75 -0.76 4.12 -1.34
N LEU A 76 0.07 5.11 -1.70
CA LEU A 76 1.38 5.37 -1.10
C LEU A 76 1.32 6.75 -0.45
N LEU A 77 1.25 6.79 0.88
CA LEU A 77 1.01 8.03 1.62
C LEU A 77 2.30 8.53 2.26
N HIS A 78 2.66 9.78 2.02
CA HIS A 78 3.76 10.42 2.77
C HIS A 78 3.35 10.63 4.23
N ALA A 79 4.21 10.25 5.17
CA ALA A 79 3.97 10.34 6.61
C ALA A 79 4.90 11.39 7.26
N PRO A 80 4.51 12.69 7.27
CA PRO A 80 5.42 13.78 7.66
C PRO A 80 5.92 13.65 9.10
N ARG A 81 5.04 13.27 10.04
CA ARG A 81 5.39 13.07 11.45
C ARG A 81 6.36 11.91 11.67
N LEU A 82 6.23 10.83 10.90
CA LEU A 82 7.19 9.73 10.95
C LEU A 82 8.51 10.12 10.29
N SER A 83 8.43 10.93 9.24
CA SER A 83 9.60 11.41 8.52
C SER A 83 10.48 12.31 9.39
N GLU A 84 9.86 13.26 10.11
CA GLU A 84 10.56 14.11 11.08
C GLU A 84 11.24 13.27 12.18
N ARG A 85 10.52 12.28 12.73
CA ARG A 85 11.05 11.41 13.79
C ARG A 85 12.17 10.48 13.30
N ALA A 86 12.11 10.05 12.04
CA ALA A 86 13.10 9.17 11.44
C ALA A 86 14.30 9.93 10.85
N GLY A 87 14.19 11.24 10.64
CA GLY A 87 15.19 12.04 9.92
C GLY A 87 15.32 11.67 8.44
N ALA A 88 14.27 11.10 7.84
CA ALA A 88 14.23 10.62 6.45
C ALA A 88 12.80 10.63 5.92
N ASP A 89 12.60 10.68 4.60
CA ASP A 89 11.25 10.60 4.02
C ASP A 89 10.63 9.22 4.24
N VAL A 90 9.52 9.17 4.95
CA VAL A 90 8.77 7.95 5.26
C VAL A 90 7.46 7.95 4.49
N PHE A 91 7.25 6.87 3.74
CA PHE A 91 6.01 6.59 3.04
C PHE A 91 5.36 5.32 3.56
N LEU A 92 4.02 5.31 3.61
CA LEU A 92 3.20 4.19 4.03
C LEU A 92 2.52 3.58 2.80
N LYS A 93 2.84 2.33 2.51
CA LYS A 93 2.16 1.54 1.48
C LYS A 93 0.93 0.87 2.10
N ILE A 94 -0.26 1.38 1.79
CA ILE A 94 -1.50 1.01 2.49
C ILE A 94 -2.10 -0.27 1.89
N GLU A 95 -1.52 -1.42 2.24
CA GLU A 95 -1.96 -2.72 1.73
C GLU A 95 -3.29 -3.22 2.31
N GLY A 96 -3.79 -2.57 3.36
CA GLY A 96 -5.13 -2.80 3.89
C GLY A 96 -6.26 -2.35 2.95
N ALA A 97 -5.95 -1.60 1.89
CA ALA A 97 -6.91 -1.19 0.87
C ALA A 97 -7.13 -2.23 -0.24
N ASN A 98 -6.46 -3.38 -0.18
CA ASN A 98 -6.77 -4.51 -1.08
C ASN A 98 -8.14 -5.13 -0.73
N PRO A 99 -8.78 -5.86 -1.67
CA PRO A 99 -10.15 -6.36 -1.53
C PRO A 99 -10.45 -7.14 -0.23
N THR A 100 -9.53 -7.96 0.25
CA THR A 100 -9.70 -8.73 1.50
C THR A 100 -9.01 -8.10 2.71
N GLY A 101 -8.53 -6.87 2.56
CA GLY A 101 -7.92 -6.11 3.64
C GLY A 101 -6.44 -6.42 3.88
N SER A 102 -5.74 -7.09 2.95
CA SER A 102 -4.31 -7.36 3.11
C SER A 102 -3.56 -7.55 1.81
N PHE A 103 -2.22 -7.47 1.88
CA PHE A 103 -1.35 -7.72 0.73
C PHE A 103 -1.42 -9.15 0.16
N LYS A 104 -2.06 -10.09 0.88
CA LYS A 104 -2.15 -11.50 0.43
C LYS A 104 -2.89 -11.65 -0.89
N ASP A 105 -3.79 -10.72 -1.20
CA ASP A 105 -4.50 -10.67 -2.47
C ASP A 105 -3.57 -10.63 -3.68
N ARG A 106 -2.44 -9.93 -3.58
CA ARG A 106 -1.45 -9.82 -4.66
C ARG A 106 -0.84 -11.16 -5.05
N GLY A 107 -0.67 -12.05 -4.07
CA GLY A 107 -0.18 -13.41 -4.32
C GLY A 107 -1.32 -14.34 -4.71
N MET A 108 -2.48 -14.17 -4.09
CA MET A 108 -3.62 -15.08 -4.27
C MET A 108 -4.22 -15.00 -5.68
N THR A 109 -4.33 -13.80 -6.25
CA THR A 109 -4.68 -13.57 -7.67
C THR A 109 -3.84 -14.45 -8.60
N LEU A 110 -2.51 -14.49 -8.40
CA LEU A 110 -1.60 -15.28 -9.22
C LEU A 110 -1.73 -16.77 -8.91
N ALA A 111 -1.76 -17.15 -7.64
CA ALA A 111 -1.84 -18.55 -7.23
C ALA A 111 -3.11 -19.23 -7.76
N ILE A 112 -4.27 -18.58 -7.66
CA ILE A 112 -5.54 -19.13 -8.17
C ILE A 112 -5.58 -19.12 -9.69
N SER A 113 -5.10 -18.04 -10.34
CA SER A 113 -4.99 -17.98 -11.80
C SER A 113 -4.16 -19.15 -12.37
N LYS A 114 -3.03 -19.46 -11.72
CA LYS A 114 -2.17 -20.61 -12.08
C LYS A 114 -2.81 -21.95 -11.75
N ALA A 115 -3.45 -22.09 -10.59
CA ALA A 115 -4.16 -23.31 -10.23
C ALA A 115 -5.25 -23.64 -11.25
N LEU A 116 -6.00 -22.64 -11.72
CA LEU A 116 -6.99 -22.81 -12.79
C LEU A 116 -6.36 -23.18 -14.14
N GLU A 117 -5.22 -22.56 -14.49
CA GLU A 117 -4.46 -22.93 -15.70
C GLU A 117 -4.03 -24.40 -15.67
N GLU A 118 -3.63 -24.91 -14.50
CA GLU A 118 -3.23 -26.30 -14.27
C GLU A 118 -4.43 -27.26 -14.11
N GLY A 119 -5.65 -26.75 -14.21
CA GLY A 119 -6.87 -27.55 -14.14
C GLY A 119 -7.30 -27.96 -12.73
N ALA A 120 -6.78 -27.31 -11.69
CA ALA A 120 -7.21 -27.55 -10.32
C ALA A 120 -8.70 -27.25 -10.13
N ARG A 121 -9.34 -28.02 -9.23
CA ARG A 121 -10.77 -27.88 -8.88
C ARG A 121 -11.01 -27.42 -7.45
N ALA A 122 -9.95 -27.41 -6.65
CA ALA A 122 -9.99 -27.00 -5.25
C ALA A 122 -8.62 -26.47 -4.85
N VAL A 123 -8.63 -25.59 -3.86
CA VAL A 123 -7.43 -25.09 -3.19
C VAL A 123 -7.59 -25.29 -1.69
N VAL A 124 -6.46 -25.55 -1.02
CA VAL A 124 -6.41 -25.70 0.43
C VAL A 124 -5.31 -24.82 0.97
N CYS A 125 -5.57 -24.17 2.11
CA CYS A 125 -4.53 -23.46 2.84
C CYS A 125 -4.63 -23.79 4.33
N ALA A 126 -3.47 -23.97 4.96
CA ALA A 126 -3.38 -24.07 6.40
C ALA A 126 -3.13 -22.67 6.97
N SER A 127 -4.20 -21.89 7.15
CA SER A 127 -4.13 -20.56 7.74
C SER A 127 -5.42 -20.21 8.49
N THR A 128 -5.28 -19.48 9.59
CA THR A 128 -6.40 -18.97 10.40
C THR A 128 -6.62 -17.46 10.21
N GLY A 129 -5.98 -16.83 9.23
CA GLY A 129 -5.98 -15.36 9.08
C GLY A 129 -6.05 -14.89 7.62
N ASN A 130 -5.41 -13.76 7.32
CA ASN A 130 -5.55 -13.07 6.03
C ASN A 130 -5.30 -13.94 4.78
N THR A 131 -4.46 -14.97 4.88
CA THR A 131 -4.24 -15.89 3.76
C THR A 131 -5.49 -16.74 3.47
N SER A 132 -6.20 -17.23 4.49
CA SER A 132 -7.44 -18.00 4.27
C SER A 132 -8.59 -17.11 3.82
N ALA A 133 -8.68 -15.87 4.33
CA ALA A 133 -9.65 -14.89 3.82
C ALA A 133 -9.41 -14.57 2.33
N SER A 134 -8.15 -14.32 1.95
CA SER A 134 -7.76 -14.11 0.56
C SER A 134 -8.04 -15.35 -0.30
N ALA A 135 -7.62 -16.54 0.14
CA ALA A 135 -7.85 -17.77 -0.61
C ALA A 135 -9.34 -18.02 -0.86
N ALA A 136 -10.18 -17.84 0.16
CA ALA A 136 -11.63 -18.03 0.04
C ALA A 136 -12.29 -17.01 -0.91
N ALA A 137 -11.78 -15.78 -1.00
CA ALA A 137 -12.34 -14.75 -1.88
C ALA A 137 -11.99 -14.96 -3.37
N TYR A 138 -10.85 -15.59 -3.66
CA TYR A 138 -10.40 -15.83 -5.04
C TYR A 138 -10.78 -17.21 -5.58
N ALA A 139 -11.03 -18.19 -4.71
CA ALA A 139 -11.33 -19.59 -5.07
C ALA A 139 -12.66 -19.80 -5.80
#